data_AF-A0AA39JTB6-F1
#
_entry.id   AF-A0AA39JTB6-F1
#
_cell.length_a   1.000
_cell.length_b   1.000
_cell.length_c   1.000
_cell.angle_alpha   90.00
_cell.angle_beta   90.00
_cell.angle_gamma   90.00
#
_symmetry.space_group_name_H-M   'P 1'
#
loop_
_entity.id
_entity.type
_entity.pdbx_description
1 polymer ?
#
loop_
_entity_poly.entity_id
_entity_poly.type
_entity_poly.pdbx_seq_one_letter_code
_entity_poly.pdbx_strand_id
1 'polypeptide(L)'
;MFPEDAKPKSNISPRTRLQGGFIMDCATAMDWASRIRGRRLTMEEIGLAQYYTKSMVVTRRLTFSSGYLGMDPKEIPRFHEDEKERIARELLKDEGLGELVFATRLD
;
A
#
# COMPACT_ATOMS: atom_id res chain seq x y z
N MET A 1 0.81 2.57 20.72
CA MET A 1 -0.63 2.59 20.98
C MET A 1 -1.20 3.77 20.20
N PHE A 2 -2.16 3.54 19.30
CA PHE A 2 -2.74 4.60 18.47
C PHE A 2 -4.03 5.13 19.12
N PRO A 3 -4.37 6.41 18.96
CA PRO A 3 -5.57 6.98 19.57
C PRO A 3 -6.85 6.38 18.94
N GLU A 4 -7.81 5.99 19.78
CA GLU A 4 -9.05 5.29 19.38
C GLU A 4 -10.24 6.23 19.04
N ASP A 5 -10.08 7.55 19.20
CA ASP A 5 -11.23 8.45 19.39
C ASP A 5 -11.62 9.36 18.19
N ALA A 6 -11.05 9.20 17.00
CA ALA A 6 -11.44 10.02 15.85
C ALA A 6 -12.69 9.47 15.15
N LYS A 7 -13.88 9.92 15.56
CA LYS A 7 -15.15 9.56 14.89
C LYS A 7 -15.17 10.03 13.42
N PRO A 8 -15.50 9.17 12.45
CA PRO A 8 -15.63 9.57 11.06
C PRO A 8 -16.83 10.53 10.87
N LYS A 9 -16.66 11.55 10.02
CA LYS A 9 -17.77 12.44 9.61
C LYS A 9 -18.80 11.62 8.83
N SER A 10 -20.07 11.71 9.20
CA SER A 10 -21.15 10.77 8.84
C SER A 10 -21.47 10.59 7.35
N ASN A 11 -20.94 11.45 6.45
CA ASN A 11 -21.15 11.35 5.00
C ASN A 11 -19.90 10.88 4.23
N ILE A 12 -18.85 10.43 4.92
CA ILE A 12 -17.59 10.03 4.30
C ILE A 12 -17.45 8.51 4.31
N SER A 13 -17.07 7.93 3.17
CA SER A 13 -16.78 6.50 3.06
C SER A 13 -15.66 6.09 4.03
N PRO A 14 -15.91 5.13 4.96
CA PRO A 14 -14.89 4.67 5.89
C PRO A 14 -13.77 3.95 5.15
N ARG A 15 -12.53 4.17 5.59
CA ARG A 15 -11.29 3.56 5.07
C ARG A 15 -10.53 3.01 6.27
N THR A 16 -11.03 1.92 6.83
CA THR A 16 -10.60 1.45 8.16
C THR A 16 -9.38 0.53 8.12
N ARG A 17 -8.80 0.29 6.94
CA ARG A 17 -7.62 -0.55 6.80
C ARG A 17 -6.39 0.32 6.60
N LEU A 18 -5.42 0.16 7.48
CA LEU A 18 -4.10 0.76 7.36
C LEU A 18 -3.15 -0.25 6.72
N GLN A 19 -2.51 0.13 5.63
CA GLN A 19 -1.55 -0.71 4.91
C GLN A 19 -0.16 -0.06 4.94
N GLY A 20 0.86 -0.85 5.29
CA GLY A 20 2.26 -0.50 5.20
C GLY A 20 2.94 -1.31 4.10
N GLY A 21 3.77 -0.66 3.29
CA GLY A 21 4.43 -1.33 2.19
C GLY A 21 5.23 -0.42 1.28
N PHE A 22 5.80 -1.01 0.23
CA PHE A 22 6.65 -0.31 -0.74
C PHE A 22 5.82 0.15 -1.93
N ILE A 23 5.83 1.46 -2.20
CA ILE A 23 5.08 2.05 -3.33
C ILE A 23 5.86 1.82 -4.62
N MET A 24 5.16 1.34 -5.64
CA MET A 24 5.65 1.23 -7.02
C MET A 24 4.60 1.80 -7.98
N ASP A 25 5.01 2.24 -9.17
CA ASP A 25 4.06 2.57 -10.23
C ASP A 25 3.39 1.31 -10.79
N CYS A 26 2.28 1.51 -11.50
CA CYS A 26 1.50 0.39 -12.00
C CYS A 26 2.20 -0.38 -13.11
N ALA A 27 3.07 0.25 -13.93
CA ALA A 27 3.79 -0.46 -14.98
C ALA A 27 4.81 -1.42 -14.36
N THR A 28 5.60 -0.95 -13.40
CA THR A 28 6.51 -1.80 -12.63
C THR A 28 5.77 -2.92 -11.89
N ALA A 29 4.62 -2.63 -11.29
CA ALA A 29 3.80 -3.65 -10.64
C ALA A 29 3.30 -4.73 -11.61
N MET A 30 2.85 -4.34 -12.80
CA MET A 30 2.38 -5.26 -13.84
C MET A 30 3.53 -6.11 -14.38
N ASP A 31 4.68 -5.51 -14.65
CA ASP A 31 5.86 -6.21 -15.15
C ASP A 31 6.37 -7.23 -14.12
N TRP A 32 6.40 -6.83 -12.85
CA TRP A 32 6.80 -7.72 -11.76
C TRP A 32 5.81 -8.86 -11.56
N ALA A 33 4.50 -8.56 -11.52
CA ALA A 33 3.46 -9.59 -11.38
C ALA A 33 3.42 -10.56 -12.58
N SER A 34 3.68 -10.07 -13.79
CA SER A 34 3.76 -10.88 -15.01
C SER A 34 4.94 -11.86 -14.95
N ARG A 35 6.10 -11.41 -14.45
CA ARG A 35 7.28 -12.26 -14.23
C ARG A 35 6.97 -13.38 -13.25
N ILE A 36 6.39 -13.07 -12.09
CA ILE A 36 6.01 -14.06 -11.06
C ILE A 36 5.02 -15.09 -11.62
N ARG A 37 4.04 -14.64 -12.42
CA ARG A 37 3.02 -15.51 -13.01
C ARG A 37 3.53 -16.33 -14.20
N GLY A 38 4.69 -16.02 -14.75
CA GLY A 38 5.21 -16.65 -15.97
C GLY A 38 4.38 -16.34 -17.23
N ARG A 39 3.52 -15.31 -17.19
CA ARG A 39 2.71 -14.86 -18.33
C ARG A 39 2.43 -13.37 -18.25
N ARG A 40 2.23 -12.74 -19.40
CA ARG A 40 1.85 -11.32 -19.44
C ARG A 40 0.46 -11.14 -18.86
N LEU A 41 0.36 -10.32 -17.82
CA LEU A 41 -0.92 -9.88 -17.26
C LEU A 41 -1.40 -8.62 -17.97
N THR A 42 -2.72 -8.49 -18.09
CA THR A 42 -3.37 -7.31 -18.64
C THR A 42 -3.96 -6.43 -17.53
N MET A 43 -4.17 -5.14 -17.83
CA MET A 43 -4.83 -4.20 -16.92
C MET A 43 -6.21 -4.69 -16.44
N GLU A 44 -6.95 -5.39 -17.30
CA GLU A 44 -8.26 -5.98 -16.99
C GLU A 44 -8.14 -7.08 -15.93
N GLU A 45 -7.15 -7.97 -16.07
CA GLU A 45 -6.94 -9.09 -15.14
C GLU A 45 -6.51 -8.64 -13.74
N ILE A 46 -5.83 -7.51 -13.64
CA ILE A 46 -5.39 -6.96 -12.34
C ILE A 46 -6.46 -6.02 -11.77
N GLY A 47 -7.55 -5.76 -12.49
CA GLY A 47 -8.59 -4.83 -12.07
C GLY A 47 -8.06 -3.39 -11.85
N LEU A 48 -6.90 -3.06 -12.42
CA LEU A 48 -6.26 -1.73 -12.32
C LEU A 48 -6.92 -0.71 -13.27
N ALA A 49 -8.14 -1.00 -13.72
CA ALA A 49 -8.90 -0.15 -14.62
C ALA A 49 -8.97 1.28 -14.07
N GLN A 50 -8.22 2.17 -14.72
CA GLN A 50 -8.40 3.62 -14.83
C GLN A 50 -8.31 4.50 -13.56
N TYR A 51 -8.20 3.97 -12.34
CA TYR A 51 -8.27 4.80 -11.12
C TYR A 51 -7.03 4.83 -10.21
N TYR A 52 -6.05 3.95 -10.42
CA TYR A 52 -4.86 3.90 -9.55
C TYR A 52 -3.60 4.22 -10.33
N THR A 53 -2.92 5.31 -9.95
CA THR A 53 -1.62 5.70 -10.54
C THR A 53 -0.43 5.03 -9.85
N LYS A 54 -0.67 4.36 -8.72
CA LYS A 54 0.37 3.78 -7.85
C LYS A 54 -0.13 2.50 -7.19
N SER A 55 0.69 1.45 -7.24
CA SER A 55 0.51 0.17 -6.57
C SER A 55 1.39 0.07 -5.32
N MET A 56 1.18 -0.94 -4.48
CA MET A 56 1.97 -1.18 -3.27
C MET A 56 2.20 -2.67 -3.03
N VAL A 57 3.44 -3.03 -2.68
CA VAL A 57 3.75 -4.33 -2.07
C VAL A 57 3.47 -4.22 -0.58
N VAL A 58 2.33 -4.77 -0.15
CA VAL A 58 1.87 -4.66 1.23
C VAL A 58 2.60 -5.67 2.11
N THR A 59 3.39 -5.18 3.07
CA THR A 59 4.10 -6.00 4.06
C THR A 59 3.34 -6.11 5.39
N ARG A 60 2.50 -5.11 5.68
CA ARG A 60 1.80 -4.99 6.96
C ARG A 60 0.39 -4.42 6.79
N ARG A 61 -0.53 -4.92 7.60
CA ARG A 61 -1.91 -4.46 7.67
C ARG A 61 -2.33 -4.31 9.13
N LEU A 62 -3.13 -3.29 9.41
CA LEU A 62 -3.75 -3.06 10.71
C LEU A 62 -5.13 -2.45 10.52
N THR A 63 -6.06 -2.72 11.43
CA THR A 63 -7.36 -2.05 11.44
C THR A 63 -7.24 -0.73 12.18
N PHE A 64 -7.59 0.37 11.52
CA PHE A 64 -7.70 1.71 12.06
C PHE A 64 -9.15 2.17 11.92
N SER A 65 -9.97 1.92 12.95
CA SER A 65 -11.41 2.18 12.95
C SER A 65 -11.80 3.64 12.69
N SER A 66 -10.88 4.57 12.98
CA SER A 66 -11.07 6.01 12.79
C SER A 66 -10.76 6.51 11.37
N GLY A 67 -10.30 5.65 10.45
CA GLY A 67 -9.90 6.04 9.10
C GLY A 67 -11.08 6.32 8.15
N TYR A 68 -10.94 7.37 7.33
CA TYR A 68 -11.96 7.78 6.35
C TYR A 68 -11.33 8.40 5.08
N LEU A 69 -12.07 8.40 3.97
CA LEU A 69 -11.62 8.98 2.70
C LEU A 69 -11.37 10.51 2.85
N GLY A 70 -10.18 10.96 2.45
CA GLY A 70 -9.82 12.38 2.53
C GLY A 70 -9.36 12.85 3.92
N MET A 71 -9.14 11.93 4.86
CA MET A 71 -8.43 12.21 6.12
C MET A 71 -7.07 12.88 5.83
N ASP A 72 -6.70 13.87 6.65
CA ASP A 72 -5.40 14.53 6.53
C ASP A 72 -4.28 13.47 6.65
N PRO A 73 -3.36 13.37 5.68
CA PRO A 73 -2.24 12.44 5.75
C PRO A 73 -1.37 12.54 7.01
N LYS A 74 -1.42 13.66 7.75
CA LYS A 74 -0.73 13.84 9.04
C LYS A 74 -1.44 13.14 10.20
N GLU A 75 -2.76 12.95 10.10
CA GLU A 75 -3.56 12.24 11.11
C GLU A 75 -3.50 10.72 10.92
N ILE A 76 -3.14 10.26 9.72
CA ILE A 76 -2.97 8.84 9.43
C ILE A 76 -1.76 8.31 10.21
N PRO A 77 -1.94 7.31 11.09
CA PRO A 77 -0.83 6.66 11.76
C PRO A 77 0.19 6.12 10.77
N ARG A 78 1.48 6.30 11.05
CA ARG A 78 2.57 5.84 10.19
C ARG A 78 3.21 4.57 10.73
N PHE A 79 3.41 3.60 9.86
CA PHE A 79 4.35 2.52 10.12
C PHE A 79 5.78 3.02 9.91
N HIS A 80 6.70 2.43 10.67
CA HIS A 80 8.13 2.58 10.46
C HIS A 80 8.69 1.26 9.94
N GLU A 81 9.70 1.33 9.07
CA GLU A 81 10.42 0.13 8.63
C GLU A 81 11.04 -0.55 9.84
N ASP A 82 10.71 -1.83 10.03
CA ASP A 82 11.32 -2.68 11.03
C ASP A 82 12.10 -3.83 10.37
N GLU A 83 12.52 -4.81 11.17
CA GLU A 83 13.26 -6.00 10.71
C GLU A 83 12.60 -6.65 9.49
N LYS A 84 11.27 -6.78 9.49
CA LYS A 84 10.50 -7.43 8.42
C LYS A 84 10.56 -6.63 7.13
N GLU A 85 10.40 -5.31 7.21
CA GLU A 85 10.51 -4.45 6.03
C GLU A 85 11.93 -4.36 5.50
N ARG A 86 12.95 -4.42 6.37
CA ARG A 86 14.34 -4.47 5.95
C ARG A 86 14.62 -5.71 5.12
N ILE A 87 14.16 -6.89 5.57
CA ILE A 87 14.27 -8.13 4.79
C ILE A 87 13.52 -8.01 3.46
N ALA A 88 12.30 -7.48 3.47
CA ALA A 88 11.53 -7.27 2.26
C ALA A 88 12.24 -6.33 1.27
N ARG A 89 12.92 -5.29 1.77
CA ARG A 89 13.70 -4.35 0.94
C ARG A 89 14.89 -5.04 0.26
N GLU A 90 15.61 -5.91 0.96
CA GLU A 90 16.72 -6.67 0.35
C GLU A 90 16.19 -7.64 -0.73
N LEU A 91 15.09 -8.35 -0.47
CA LEU A 91 14.46 -9.19 -1.50
C LEU A 91 13.99 -8.38 -2.71
N LEU A 92 13.46 -7.18 -2.49
CA LEU A 92 13.06 -6.29 -3.58
C LEU A 92 14.27 -5.74 -4.34
N LYS A 93 15.41 -5.49 -3.69
CA LYS A 93 16.67 -5.12 -4.37
C LYS A 93 17.12 -6.20 -5.34
N ASP A 94 17.07 -7.46 -4.93
CA ASP A 94 17.44 -8.60 -5.79
C ASP A 94 16.56 -8.69 -7.04
N GLU A 95 15.32 -8.18 -6.96
CA GLU A 95 14.37 -8.07 -8.07
C GLU A 95 14.52 -6.78 -8.91
N GLY A 96 15.51 -5.93 -8.61
CA GLY A 96 15.72 -4.62 -9.25
C GLY A 96 14.77 -3.53 -8.77
N LEU A 97 14.12 -3.71 -7.62
CA LEU A 97 13.11 -2.84 -7.01
C LEU A 97 13.62 -2.19 -5.71
N GLY A 98 14.93 -1.96 -5.59
CA GLY A 98 15.55 -1.46 -4.37
C GLY A 98 15.22 -0.02 -4.00
N GLU A 99 14.82 0.80 -4.98
CA GLU A 99 14.56 2.23 -4.81
C GLU A 99 13.15 2.54 -4.29
N LEU A 100 12.31 1.52 -4.10
CA LEU A 100 10.94 1.74 -3.64
C LEU A 100 10.91 2.35 -2.24
N VAL A 101 9.96 3.27 -2.06
CA VAL A 101 9.78 4.02 -0.81
C VAL A 101 8.74 3.30 0.05
N PHE A 102 9.09 3.04 1.31
CA PHE A 102 8.14 2.54 2.29
C PHE A 102 7.15 3.62 2.68
N ALA A 103 5.87 3.28 2.69
CA ALA A 103 4.81 4.22 3.01
C ALA A 103 3.65 3.54 3.72
N THR A 104 2.81 4.37 4.33
CA THR A 104 1.55 3.96 4.94
C THR A 104 0.37 4.62 4.23
N ARG A 105 -0.68 3.85 3.94
CA ARG A 105 -1.91 4.32 3.29
C ARG A 105 -3.15 3.76 3.97
N LEU A 106 -4.25 4.52 3.87
CA LEU A 106 -5.59 4.02 4.17
C LEU A 106 -6.19 3.37 2.92
N ASP A 107 -6.83 2.23 3.13
CA ASP A 107 -7.50 1.39 2.13
C ASP A 107 -8.99 1.23 2.47
#